data_AF-A0AA45AA23-F1
#
_entry.id   AF-A0AA45AA23-F1
#
_cell.length_a   1.000
_cell.length_b   1.000
_cell.length_c   1.000
_cell.angle_alpha   90.00
_cell.angle_beta   90.00
_cell.angle_gamma   90.00
#
_symmetry.space_group_name_H-M   'P 1'
#
loop_
_entity.id
_entity.type
_entity.pdbx_description
1 polymer ?
#
loop_
_entity_poly.entity_id
_entity_poly.type
_entity_poly.pdbx_seq_one_letter_code
_entity_poly.pdbx_strand_id
1 'polypeptide(L)'
;MKRFIELIEGAETSDARSAFYYLGRYLKQAEHYWRYEKDFFEDDYQSKPSEEAKALTFSLIDFIEEYENKKANDFTDEQYIFWVEKLDEVESKLDPEPTKEQIEVARAFIANDDDLPF
;
A
#
# COMPACT_ATOMS: atom_id res chain seq x y z
N MET A 1 -14.33 -5.27 8.29
CA MET A 1 -14.15 -3.90 7.75
C MET A 1 -13.76 -2.87 8.81
N LYS A 2 -14.52 -2.65 9.89
CA LYS A 2 -14.08 -1.72 10.96
C LYS A 2 -12.67 -2.04 11.49
N ARG A 3 -12.42 -3.33 11.74
CA ARG A 3 -11.11 -3.86 12.15
C ARG A 3 -9.99 -3.68 11.12
N PHE A 4 -10.31 -3.56 9.83
CA PHE A 4 -9.31 -3.31 8.78
C PHE A 4 -8.79 -1.88 8.86
N ILE A 5 -9.70 -0.91 9.01
CA ILE A 5 -9.36 0.50 9.17
C ILE A 5 -8.62 0.71 10.51
N GLU A 6 -9.06 0.06 11.58
CA GLU A 6 -8.39 0.11 12.90
C GLU A 6 -6.94 -0.41 12.86
N LEU A 7 -6.57 -1.32 11.95
CA LEU A 7 -5.18 -1.77 11.78
C LEU A 7 -4.28 -0.69 11.18
N ILE A 8 -4.88 0.26 10.46
CA ILE A 8 -4.20 1.30 9.68
C ILE A 8 -4.20 2.61 10.48
N GLU A 9 -5.23 2.83 11.31
CA GLU A 9 -5.33 3.96 12.22
C GLU A 9 -4.12 4.00 13.18
N GLY A 10 -3.32 5.05 13.07
CA GLY A 10 -2.14 5.27 13.93
C GLY A 10 -0.80 4.86 13.31
N ALA A 11 -0.80 4.23 12.13
CA ALA A 11 0.42 4.09 11.33
C ALA A 11 0.81 5.42 10.69
N GLU A 12 2.11 5.66 10.50
CA GLU A 12 2.55 6.78 9.67
C GLU A 12 2.08 6.58 8.22
N THR A 13 1.67 7.66 7.56
CA THR A 13 1.17 7.60 6.17
C THR A 13 2.16 6.92 5.22
N SER A 14 3.47 7.14 5.41
CA SER A 14 4.54 6.48 4.66
C SER A 14 4.55 4.97 4.86
N ASP A 15 4.43 4.50 6.10
CA ASP A 15 4.42 3.08 6.43
C ASP A 15 3.14 2.41 5.97
N ALA A 16 1.99 3.08 6.09
CA ALA A 16 0.71 2.59 5.59
C ALA A 16 0.74 2.39 4.07
N ARG A 17 1.28 3.37 3.32
CA ARG A 17 1.47 3.27 1.86
C ARG A 17 2.43 2.16 1.48
N SER A 18 3.55 2.05 2.20
CA SER A 18 4.51 0.97 1.98
C SER A 18 3.83 -0.39 2.21
N ALA A 19 3.04 -0.50 3.29
CA ALA A 19 2.33 -1.73 3.62
C ALA A 19 1.30 -2.12 2.56
N PHE A 20 0.54 -1.14 2.02
CA PHE A 20 -0.43 -1.38 0.95
C PHE A 20 0.24 -1.82 -0.35
N TYR A 21 1.36 -1.20 -0.71
CA TYR A 21 2.15 -1.62 -1.87
C TYR A 21 2.57 -3.09 -1.76
N TYR A 22 3.16 -3.49 -0.62
CA TYR A 22 3.62 -4.87 -0.43
C TYR A 22 2.45 -5.86 -0.29
N LEU A 23 1.32 -5.45 0.28
CA LEU A 23 0.11 -6.26 0.30
C LEU A 23 -0.47 -6.49 -1.10
N GLY A 24 -0.57 -5.44 -1.93
CA GLY A 24 -1.03 -5.58 -3.32
C GLY A 24 -0.10 -6.50 -4.12
N ARG A 25 1.21 -6.39 -3.90
CA ARG A 25 2.21 -7.32 -4.46
C ARG A 25 2.02 -8.74 -3.96
N TYR A 26 1.77 -8.93 -2.67
CA TYR A 26 1.49 -10.22 -2.07
C TYR A 26 0.28 -10.88 -2.73
N LEU A 27 -0.86 -10.18 -2.78
CA LEU A 27 -2.09 -10.67 -3.38
C LEU A 27 -1.90 -11.04 -4.87
N LYS A 28 -1.16 -10.22 -5.62
CA LYS A 28 -0.92 -10.45 -7.06
C LYS A 28 0.00 -11.65 -7.33
N GLN A 29 0.92 -11.94 -6.41
CA GLN A 29 1.95 -12.97 -6.59
C GLN A 29 1.76 -14.16 -5.65
N ALA A 30 0.61 -14.27 -4.97
CA ALA A 30 0.34 -15.29 -3.96
C ALA A 30 0.55 -16.71 -4.48
N GLU A 31 0.16 -17.00 -5.72
CA GLU A 31 0.40 -18.29 -6.38
C GLU A 31 1.89 -18.63 -6.55
N HIS A 32 2.75 -17.63 -6.63
CA HIS A 32 4.19 -17.79 -6.84
C HIS A 32 4.96 -17.94 -5.52
N TYR A 33 4.53 -17.33 -4.41
CA TYR A 33 5.26 -17.44 -3.13
C TYR A 33 5.18 -18.81 -2.48
N TRP A 34 4.12 -19.57 -2.73
CA TRP A 34 4.07 -20.98 -2.32
C TRP A 34 5.16 -21.82 -3.03
N ARG A 35 5.55 -21.44 -4.26
CA ARG A 35 6.52 -22.18 -5.08
C ARG A 35 7.95 -21.63 -5.02
N TYR A 36 8.11 -20.36 -4.67
CA TYR A 36 9.39 -19.67 -4.62
C TYR A 36 9.55 -19.08 -3.22
N GLU A 37 10.55 -19.53 -2.46
CA GLU A 37 10.94 -19.00 -1.13
C GLU A 37 11.47 -17.55 -1.17
N LYS A 38 11.10 -16.75 -2.18
CA LYS A 38 11.56 -15.37 -2.31
C LYS A 38 10.73 -14.50 -1.36
N ASP A 39 11.43 -13.77 -0.50
CA ASP A 39 10.82 -12.74 0.32
C ASP A 39 10.18 -11.68 -0.58
N PHE A 40 8.88 -11.43 -0.42
CA PHE A 40 8.15 -10.46 -1.23
C PHE A 40 8.45 -9.01 -0.87
N PHE A 41 9.16 -8.78 0.23
CA PHE A 41 9.75 -7.50 0.60
C PHE A 41 11.10 -7.25 -0.09
N GLU A 42 11.73 -8.29 -0.65
CA GLU A 42 12.95 -8.12 -1.42
C GLU A 42 12.63 -7.60 -2.82
N ASP A 43 12.84 -6.30 -2.98
CA ASP A 43 12.82 -5.62 -4.26
C ASP A 43 14.25 -5.40 -4.78
N ASP A 44 14.47 -5.56 -6.09
CA ASP A 44 15.76 -5.32 -6.73
C ASP A 44 16.08 -3.82 -6.87
N TYR A 45 15.12 -2.92 -6.61
CA TYR A 45 15.25 -1.48 -6.93
C TYR A 45 14.74 -0.47 -5.88
N GLN A 46 13.89 -0.83 -4.90
CA GLN A 46 13.40 0.10 -3.87
C GLN A 46 14.02 -0.12 -2.47
N SER A 47 14.11 0.97 -1.70
CA SER A 47 14.50 0.95 -0.28
C SER A 47 13.66 -0.07 0.50
N LYS A 48 14.34 -0.93 1.26
CA LYS A 48 13.68 -1.93 2.11
C LYS A 48 12.62 -1.27 3.00
N PRO A 49 11.43 -1.88 3.16
CA PRO A 49 10.39 -1.34 4.04
C PRO A 49 10.89 -1.26 5.48
N SER A 50 10.35 -0.29 6.24
CA SER A 50 10.51 -0.23 7.70
C SER A 50 9.97 -1.50 8.35
N GLU A 51 10.40 -1.77 9.59
CA GLU A 51 9.87 -2.93 10.33
C GLU A 51 8.39 -2.73 10.67
N GLU A 52 7.97 -1.48 10.88
CA GLU A 52 6.60 -1.06 11.07
C GLU A 52 5.74 -1.37 9.83
N ALA A 53 6.20 -1.00 8.63
CA ALA A 53 5.51 -1.32 7.39
C ALA A 53 5.38 -2.83 7.16
N LYS A 54 6.44 -3.61 7.44
CA LYS A 54 6.39 -5.08 7.34
C LYS A 54 5.38 -5.69 8.30
N ALA A 55 5.41 -5.27 9.57
CA ALA A 55 4.49 -5.74 10.59
C ALA A 55 3.03 -5.42 10.22
N LEU A 56 2.80 -4.22 9.69
CA LEU A 56 1.49 -3.83 9.17
C LEU A 56 1.08 -4.69 7.97
N THR A 57 1.97 -4.92 6.99
CA THR A 57 1.69 -5.79 5.84
C THR A 57 1.26 -7.19 6.28
N PHE A 58 2.00 -7.83 7.19
CA PHE A 58 1.63 -9.16 7.70
C PHE A 58 0.28 -9.13 8.42
N SER A 59 0.03 -8.12 9.25
CA SER A 59 -1.26 -7.97 9.96
C SER A 59 -2.44 -7.86 8.98
N LEU A 60 -2.25 -7.15 7.87
CA LEU A 60 -3.27 -7.01 6.83
C LEU A 60 -3.47 -8.31 6.03
N ILE A 61 -2.39 -9.04 5.73
CA ILE A 61 -2.46 -10.36 5.09
C ILE A 61 -3.27 -11.32 5.96
N ASP A 62 -2.89 -11.46 7.24
CA ASP A 62 -3.57 -12.34 8.19
C ASP A 62 -5.06 -11.98 8.29
N PHE A 63 -5.39 -10.69 8.39
CA PHE A 63 -6.76 -10.24 8.44
C PHE A 63 -7.57 -10.64 7.19
N ILE A 64 -7.01 -10.46 5.99
CA ILE A 64 -7.68 -10.74 4.72
C ILE A 64 -7.88 -12.25 4.55
N GLU A 65 -6.87 -13.05 4.86
CA GLU A 65 -6.96 -14.51 4.79
C GLU A 65 -7.94 -15.09 5.84
N GLU A 66 -7.94 -14.54 7.06
CA GLU A 66 -8.93 -14.87 8.09
C GLU A 66 -10.35 -14.50 7.64
N TYR A 67 -10.52 -13.35 7.00
CA TYR A 67 -11.83 -12.89 6.52
C TYR A 67 -12.39 -13.80 5.41
N GLU A 68 -11.54 -14.20 4.47
CA GLU A 68 -11.93 -15.08 3.36
C GLU A 68 -11.90 -16.58 3.74
N ASN A 69 -11.39 -16.91 4.92
CA ASN A 69 -11.18 -18.26 5.44
C ASN A 69 -10.42 -19.16 4.45
N LYS A 70 -9.42 -18.59 3.78
CA LYS A 70 -8.55 -19.27 2.82
C LYS A 70 -7.27 -18.47 2.60
N LYS A 71 -6.26 -19.10 2.02
CA LYS A 71 -5.01 -18.43 1.67
C LYS A 71 -5.16 -17.58 0.40
N ALA A 72 -4.39 -16.51 0.28
CA ALA A 72 -4.48 -15.57 -0.84
C ALA A 72 -4.25 -16.23 -2.21
N ASN A 73 -3.51 -17.35 -2.26
CA ASN A 73 -3.30 -18.15 -3.47
C ASN A 73 -4.55 -18.94 -3.92
N ASP A 74 -5.56 -19.06 -3.06
CA ASP A 74 -6.84 -19.73 -3.35
C ASP A 74 -7.97 -18.71 -3.57
N PHE A 75 -7.65 -17.42 -3.70
CA PHE A 75 -8.63 -16.37 -3.95
C PHE A 75 -9.17 -16.47 -5.38
N THR A 76 -10.46 -16.20 -5.54
CA THR A 76 -11.02 -15.96 -6.88
C THR A 76 -10.65 -14.57 -7.37
N ASP A 77 -10.74 -14.34 -8.68
CA ASP A 77 -10.55 -13.01 -9.27
C ASP A 77 -11.45 -11.95 -8.61
N GLU A 78 -12.69 -12.32 -8.28
CA GLU A 78 -13.66 -11.45 -7.59
C GLU A 78 -13.19 -11.06 -6.19
N GLN A 79 -12.63 -12.01 -5.43
CA GLN A 79 -12.07 -11.74 -4.10
C GLN A 79 -10.82 -10.86 -4.20
N TYR A 80 -9.95 -11.12 -5.18
CA TYR A 80 -8.79 -10.27 -5.44
C TYR A 80 -9.21 -8.83 -5.78
N ILE A 81 -10.14 -8.64 -6.72
CA ILE A 81 -10.64 -7.32 -7.12
C ILE A 81 -11.25 -6.60 -5.92
N PHE A 82 -12.07 -7.30 -5.13
CA PHE A 82 -12.67 -6.73 -3.92
C PHE A 82 -11.63 -6.15 -2.96
N TRP A 83 -10.54 -6.89 -2.69
CA TRP A 83 -9.50 -6.41 -1.77
C TRP A 83 -8.66 -5.28 -2.34
N VAL A 84 -8.38 -5.30 -3.65
CA VAL A 84 -7.68 -4.19 -4.32
C VAL A 84 -8.51 -2.91 -4.28
N GLU A 85 -9.80 -2.97 -4.62
CA GLU A 85 -10.69 -1.82 -4.54
C GLU A 85 -10.82 -1.29 -3.11
N LYS A 86 -10.78 -2.17 -2.10
CA LYS A 86 -10.80 -1.76 -0.70
C LYS A 86 -9.52 -1.10 -0.24
N LEU A 87 -8.36 -1.53 -0.75
CA LEU A 87 -7.10 -0.86 -0.49
C LEU A 87 -7.12 0.57 -1.05
N ASP A 88 -7.56 0.74 -2.30
CA ASP A 88 -7.67 2.05 -2.94
C ASP A 88 -8.63 2.98 -2.18
N GLU A 89 -9.79 2.45 -1.73
CA GLU A 89 -10.75 3.21 -0.93
C GLU A 89 -10.15 3.71 0.41
N VAL A 90 -9.29 2.92 1.04
CA VAL A 90 -8.65 3.31 2.30
C VAL A 90 -7.44 4.21 2.06
N GLU A 91 -6.63 3.92 1.05
CA GLU A 91 -5.47 4.74 0.67
C GLU A 91 -5.86 6.16 0.31
N SER A 92 -6.97 6.35 -0.43
CA SER A 92 -7.49 7.67 -0.78
C SER A 92 -7.86 8.53 0.45
N LYS A 93 -8.01 7.93 1.63
CA LYS A 93 -8.32 8.63 2.89
C LYS A 93 -7.08 8.88 3.75
N LEU A 94 -5.92 8.33 3.37
CA LEU A 94 -4.66 8.52 4.10
C LEU A 94 -4.01 9.88 3.84
N ASP A 95 -4.25 10.48 2.67
CA ASP A 95 -3.70 11.79 2.36
C ASP A 95 -4.62 12.89 2.90
N PRO A 96 -4.13 13.76 3.79
CA PRO A 96 -4.83 15.00 4.06
C PRO A 96 -4.83 15.85 2.80
N GLU A 97 -5.98 16.48 2.48
CA GLU A 97 -6.05 17.49 1.43
C GLU A 97 -4.92 18.52 1.62
N PRO A 98 -4.13 18.82 0.56
CA PRO A 98 -3.03 19.75 0.67
C PRO A 98 -3.54 21.13 1.11
N THR A 99 -2.81 21.74 2.03
CA THR A 99 -3.11 23.10 2.51
C THR A 99 -2.97 24.13 1.39
N LYS A 100 -3.63 25.28 1.53
CA LYS A 100 -3.50 26.38 0.56
C LYS A 100 -2.04 26.80 0.40
N GLU A 101 -1.27 26.87 1.49
CA GLU A 101 0.16 27.19 1.39
C GLU A 101 0.94 26.15 0.59
N GLN A 102 0.69 24.85 0.79
CA GLN A 102 1.35 23.79 0.02
C GLN A 102 1.01 23.88 -1.48
N ILE A 103 -0.25 24.19 -1.82
CA ILE A 103 -0.68 24.38 -3.21
C ILE A 103 0.01 25.62 -3.82
N GLU A 104 0.08 26.73 -3.10
CA GLU A 104 0.73 27.96 -3.58
C GLU A 104 2.24 27.77 -3.77
N VAL A 105 2.92 27.10 -2.84
CA VAL A 105 4.35 26.77 -2.96
C VAL A 105 4.60 25.86 -4.16
N ALA A 106 3.78 24.82 -4.35
CA ALA A 106 3.92 23.92 -5.50
C ALA A 106 3.69 24.66 -6.84
N ARG A 107 2.69 25.56 -6.90
CA ARG A 107 2.45 26.40 -8.10
C ARG A 107 3.60 27.33 -8.40
N ALA A 108 4.17 27.96 -7.37
CA ALA A 108 5.33 28.84 -7.53
C ALA A 108 6.57 28.06 -7.97
N PHE A 109 6.79 26.84 -7.46
CA PHE A 109 7.89 25.98 -7.90
C PHE A 109 7.78 25.63 -9.39
N ILE A 110 6.61 25.14 -9.83
CA ILE A 110 6.36 24.79 -11.23
C ILE A 110 6.53 25.99 -12.16
N ALA A 111 5.98 27.15 -11.78
CA ALA A 111 6.07 28.36 -12.60
C ALA A 111 7.51 28.92 -12.74
N ASN A 112 8.42 28.58 -11.82
CA ASN A 112 9.83 28.99 -11.90
C ASN A 112 10.71 27.98 -12.66
N ASP A 113 10.23 26.74 -12.87
CA ASP A 113 10.97 25.71 -13.63
C ASP A 113 10.84 25.91 -15.15
N ASP A 114 9.83 26.68 -15.61
CA ASP A 114 9.64 27.06 -17.02
C ASP A 114 10.68 28.09 -17.53
N ASP A 115 11.55 28.63 -16.66
CA ASP A 115 12.56 29.66 -16.98
C ASP A 115 14.00 29.12 -17.15
N LEU A 116 14.20 27.81 -17.12
CA LEU A 116 15.51 27.20 -17.40
C LEU A 116 15.68 26.94 -18.92
N PRO A 117 16.68 27.55 -19.59
CA PRO A 117 16.95 27.23 -20.98
C PRO A 117 17.53 25.81 -21.08
N PHE A 118 16.89 24.96 -21.90
CA PHE A 118 17.47 23.70 -22.37
C PHE A 118 18.81 23.92 -23.10
#